data_AF-A0A0F8Z632-F1
#
_entry.id   AF-A0A0F8Z632-F1
#
_cell.length_a   1.000
_cell.length_b   1.000
_cell.length_c   1.000
_cell.angle_alpha   90.00
_cell.angle_beta   90.00
_cell.angle_gamma   90.00
#
_symmetry.space_group_name_H-M   'P 1'
#
loop_
_entity.id
_entity.type
_entity.pdbx_description
1 polymer ?
#
loop_
_entity_poly.entity_id
_entity_poly.type
_entity_poly.pdbx_seq_one_letter_code
_entity_poly.pdbx_strand_id
1 'polypeptide(L)'
;REKQEKAATDTQAQLTQANQKLTDLEQKVEQQSQYQKMDKDVVDPAVAQNIEALRKQVEGLSDVLGKQQAKITQYEQNEVQREQTKQYDDAVESICKPLDVKYGQKYRSEARELADKAVDDGSEKKPQTTLEAYLLHEKYYIQLSEKAKKTDKKTTTTDNGKGTIPVTEGRDKPGKFQDVLSEMKKTFKIER
;
A
#
# COMPACT_ATOMS: atom_id res chain seq x y z
N ARG A 1 0.44 -2.46 15.20
CA ARG A 1 -0.16 -1.40 16.03
C ARG A 1 0.57 -1.28 17.35
N GLU A 2 0.30 -2.06 18.41
CA GLU A 2 1.03 -1.90 19.69
C GLU A 2 2.56 -1.96 19.59
N LYS A 3 3.14 -2.89 18.81
CA LYS A 3 4.60 -2.95 18.59
C LYS A 3 5.19 -1.77 17.79
N GLN A 4 4.38 -1.12 16.94
CA GLN A 4 4.82 0.00 16.10
C GLN A 4 4.61 1.34 16.83
N GLU A 5 3.54 1.49 17.61
CA GLU A 5 3.34 2.63 18.51
C GLU A 5 4.38 2.66 19.62
N LYS A 6 4.74 1.49 20.20
CA LYS A 6 5.87 1.39 21.14
C LYS A 6 7.19 1.79 20.48
N ALA A 7 7.45 1.31 19.27
CA ALA A 7 8.66 1.69 18.54
C ALA A 7 8.71 3.20 18.28
N ALA A 8 7.60 3.83 17.86
CA ALA A 8 7.54 5.27 17.63
C ALA A 8 7.75 6.08 18.92
N THR A 9 7.11 5.69 20.03
CA THR A 9 7.29 6.35 21.33
C THR A 9 8.68 6.17 21.91
N ASP A 10 9.26 4.98 21.80
CA ASP A 10 10.64 4.70 22.22
C ASP A 10 11.65 5.52 21.39
N THR A 11 11.40 5.68 20.08
CA THR A 11 12.25 6.50 19.20
C THR A 11 12.12 8.00 19.53
N GLN A 12 10.91 8.48 19.81
CA GLN A 12 10.65 9.86 20.23
C GLN A 12 11.35 10.19 21.57
N ALA A 13 11.32 9.25 22.53
CA ALA A 13 11.98 9.40 23.81
C ALA A 13 13.51 9.45 23.64
N GLN A 14 14.08 8.58 22.80
CA GLN A 14 15.50 8.61 22.48
C GLN A 14 15.92 9.91 21.77
N LEU A 15 15.07 10.46 20.89
CA LEU A 15 15.34 11.72 20.19
C LEU A 15 15.30 12.92 21.14
N THR A 16 14.35 12.93 22.07
CA THR A 16 14.26 13.97 23.11
C THR A 16 15.49 13.93 24.02
N GLN A 17 15.92 12.72 24.40
CA GLN A 17 17.11 12.52 25.22
C GLN A 17 18.41 12.87 24.49
N ALA A 18 18.48 12.61 23.17
CA ALA A 18 19.60 13.01 22.32
C ALA A 18 19.66 14.53 22.15
N ASN A 19 18.51 15.20 21.96
CA ASN A 19 18.43 16.65 21.86
C ASN A 19 18.83 17.33 23.17
N GLN A 20 18.38 16.83 24.32
CA GLN A 20 18.84 17.33 25.63
C GLN A 20 20.36 17.20 25.79
N LYS A 21 20.95 16.07 25.39
CA LYS A 21 22.41 15.89 25.43
C LYS A 21 23.14 16.84 24.47
N LEU A 22 22.57 17.14 23.32
CA LEU A 22 23.12 18.12 22.38
C LEU A 22 23.08 19.53 22.98
N THR A 23 21.96 19.95 23.57
CA THR A 23 21.85 21.26 24.22
C THR A 23 22.84 21.37 25.39
N ASP A 24 23.00 20.31 26.18
CA ASP A 24 24.01 20.26 27.25
C ASP A 24 25.45 20.34 26.72
N LEU A 25 25.74 19.68 25.59
CA LEU A 25 27.05 19.74 24.94
C LEU A 25 27.32 21.11 24.33
N GLU A 26 26.33 21.73 23.69
CA GLU A 26 26.41 23.09 23.15
C GLU A 26 26.68 24.11 24.26
N GLN A 27 25.95 24.03 25.38
CA GLN A 27 26.20 24.88 26.54
C GLN A 27 27.60 24.67 27.14
N LYS A 28 28.09 23.41 27.19
CA LYS A 28 29.45 23.13 27.66
C LYS A 28 30.52 23.65 26.71
N VAL A 29 30.31 23.55 25.40
CA VAL A 29 31.23 24.11 24.38
C VAL A 29 31.23 25.63 24.44
N GLU A 30 30.07 26.25 24.66
CA GLU A 30 29.95 27.71 24.79
C GLU A 30 30.61 28.20 26.09
N GLN A 31 30.41 27.50 27.21
CA GLN A 31 31.17 27.74 28.44
C GLN A 31 32.68 27.56 28.22
N GLN A 32 33.11 26.50 27.52
CA GLN A 32 34.53 26.29 27.16
C GLN A 32 35.09 27.39 26.25
N SER A 33 34.28 27.93 25.34
CA SER A 33 34.68 29.02 24.45
C SER A 33 34.94 30.32 25.22
N GLN A 34 34.29 30.52 26.37
CA GLN A 34 34.61 31.65 27.26
C GLN A 34 36.02 31.51 27.88
N TYR A 35 36.53 30.29 28.07
CA TYR A 35 37.92 30.04 28.49
C TYR A 35 38.95 30.26 27.37
N GLN A 36 38.55 30.28 26.08
CA GLN A 36 39.46 30.61 24.96
C GLN A 36 39.85 32.09 24.89
N LYS A 37 39.30 32.95 25.76
CA LYS A 37 39.81 34.32 25.98
C LYS A 37 40.99 34.39 26.96
N MET A 38 41.40 33.27 27.57
CA MET A 38 42.64 33.18 28.33
C MET A 38 43.82 32.83 27.38
N ASP A 39 44.97 33.43 27.67
CA ASP A 39 46.21 33.37 26.88
C ASP A 39 46.54 31.98 26.33
N LYS A 40 46.98 31.95 25.07
CA LYS A 40 47.41 30.73 24.35
C LYS A 40 48.61 30.02 24.99
N ASP A 41 49.30 30.67 25.94
CA ASP A 41 50.44 30.12 26.68
C ASP A 41 50.04 29.29 27.92
N VAL A 42 48.74 29.14 28.21
CA VAL A 42 48.24 28.44 29.42
C VAL A 42 47.45 27.15 29.09
N VAL A 43 47.12 26.90 27.83
CA VAL A 43 46.30 25.74 27.44
C VAL A 43 47.19 24.53 27.17
N ASP A 44 47.11 23.53 28.06
CA ASP A 44 47.76 22.23 27.91
C ASP A 44 47.40 21.58 26.56
N PRO A 45 48.37 21.15 25.74
CA PRO A 45 48.14 20.47 24.46
C PRO A 45 47.14 19.30 24.54
N ALA A 46 47.05 18.62 25.68
CA ALA A 46 46.09 17.56 25.91
C ALA A 46 44.63 18.07 25.92
N VAL A 47 44.40 19.30 26.40
CA VAL A 47 43.07 19.94 26.40
C VAL A 47 42.65 20.32 24.98
N ALA A 48 43.59 20.81 24.16
CA ALA A 48 43.31 21.14 22.75
C ALA A 48 42.92 19.89 21.93
N GLN A 49 43.62 18.77 22.13
CA GLN A 49 43.28 17.50 21.47
C GLN A 49 41.91 16.96 21.91
N ASN A 50 41.56 17.08 23.19
CA ASN A 50 40.25 16.68 23.69
C ASN A 50 39.11 17.54 23.10
N ILE A 51 39.32 18.85 22.91
CA ILE A 51 38.34 19.74 22.27
C ILE A 51 38.12 19.35 20.81
N GLU A 52 39.19 19.01 20.07
CA GLU A 52 39.06 18.57 18.68
C GLU A 52 38.36 17.21 18.56
N ALA A 53 38.64 16.27 19.48
CA ALA A 53 37.94 14.99 19.55
C ALA A 53 36.45 15.16 19.86
N LEU A 54 36.11 16.06 20.81
CA LEU A 54 34.72 16.40 21.13
C LEU A 54 34.01 17.05 19.94
N ARG A 55 34.66 17.96 19.19
CA ARG A 55 34.08 18.53 17.97
C ARG A 55 33.75 17.47 16.92
N LYS A 56 34.67 16.54 16.66
CA LYS A 56 34.42 15.43 15.72
C LYS A 56 33.28 14.52 16.17
N GLN A 57 33.15 14.28 17.49
CA GLN A 57 32.01 13.53 18.03
C GLN A 57 30.68 14.29 17.87
N VAL A 58 30.67 15.60 18.10
CA VAL A 58 29.47 16.44 17.92
C VAL A 58 29.04 16.47 16.45
N GLU A 59 29.97 16.67 15.52
CA GLU A 59 29.69 16.61 14.07
C GLU A 59 29.13 15.24 13.67
N GLY A 60 29.77 14.16 14.11
CA GLY A 60 29.29 12.80 13.82
C GLY A 60 27.91 12.50 14.40
N LEU A 61 27.59 13.01 15.59
CA LEU A 61 26.26 12.87 16.19
C LEU A 61 25.21 13.70 15.44
N SER A 62 25.56 14.91 14.99
CA SER A 62 24.67 15.77 14.21
C SER A 62 24.27 15.11 12.88
N ASP A 63 25.23 14.48 12.19
CA ASP A 63 24.96 13.70 10.97
C ASP A 63 24.03 12.51 11.21
N VAL A 64 24.20 11.81 12.34
CA VAL A 64 23.33 10.70 12.73
C VAL A 64 21.92 11.21 13.03
N LEU A 65 21.79 12.34 13.71
CA LEU A 65 20.51 12.96 14.04
C LEU A 65 19.77 13.44 12.78
N GLY A 66 20.49 14.06 11.84
CA GLY A 66 19.92 14.42 10.54
C GLY A 66 19.39 13.22 9.76
N LYS A 67 20.12 12.10 9.76
CA LYS A 67 19.67 10.84 9.14
C LYS A 67 18.46 10.22 9.86
N GLN A 68 18.40 10.31 11.19
CA GLN A 68 17.25 9.82 11.94
C GLN A 68 16.01 10.70 11.72
N GLN A 69 16.18 12.02 11.69
CA GLN A 69 15.09 12.95 11.40
C GLN A 69 14.50 12.71 10.02
N ALA A 70 15.34 12.51 9.00
CA ALA A 70 14.88 12.18 7.65
C ALA A 70 14.08 10.87 7.61
N LYS A 71 14.49 9.84 8.37
CA LYS A 71 13.74 8.59 8.50
C LYS A 71 12.39 8.80 9.18
N ILE A 72 12.34 9.59 10.25
CA ILE A 72 11.08 9.88 10.96
C ILE A 72 10.09 10.57 10.03
N THR A 73 10.52 11.62 9.32
CA THR A 73 9.66 12.30 8.34
C THR A 73 9.16 11.34 7.26
N GLN A 74 9.99 10.41 6.80
CA GLN A 74 9.56 9.39 5.84
C GLN A 74 8.53 8.42 6.44
N TYR A 75 8.68 8.01 7.70
CA TYR A 75 7.69 7.17 8.38
C TYR A 75 6.37 7.89 8.59
N GLU A 76 6.40 9.16 9.00
CA GLU A 76 5.20 9.99 9.16
C GLU A 76 4.42 10.13 7.85
N GLN A 77 5.12 10.40 6.74
CA GLN A 77 4.51 10.46 5.41
C GLN A 77 3.86 9.13 5.01
N ASN A 78 4.54 8.01 5.27
CA ASN A 78 4.02 6.68 4.97
C ASN A 78 2.82 6.31 5.85
N GLU A 79 2.80 6.69 7.13
CA GLU A 79 1.65 6.49 8.03
C GLU A 79 0.43 7.28 7.56
N VAL A 80 0.61 8.56 7.22
CA VAL A 80 -0.49 9.39 6.68
C VAL A 80 -1.06 8.78 5.39
N GLN A 81 -0.21 8.32 4.48
CA GLN A 81 -0.66 7.68 3.24
C GLN A 81 -1.39 6.36 3.51
N ARG A 82 -0.92 5.57 4.49
CA ARG A 82 -1.59 4.33 4.91
C ARG A 82 -2.96 4.60 5.53
N GLU A 83 -3.09 5.61 6.38
CA GLU A 83 -4.38 5.97 6.97
C GLU A 83 -5.38 6.44 5.93
N GLN A 84 -4.95 7.28 4.98
CA GLN A 84 -5.79 7.71 3.86
C GLN A 84 -6.25 6.54 2.99
N THR A 85 -5.34 5.62 2.66
CA THR A 85 -5.67 4.42 1.88
C THR A 85 -6.66 3.55 2.63
N LYS A 86 -6.45 3.35 3.94
CA LYS A 86 -7.35 2.58 4.78
C LYS A 86 -8.74 3.20 4.87
N GLN A 87 -8.84 4.51 5.06
CA GLN A 87 -10.13 5.20 5.08
C GLN A 87 -10.87 5.07 3.74
N TYR A 88 -10.15 5.16 2.63
CA TYR A 88 -10.70 4.93 1.31
C TYR A 88 -11.21 3.49 1.14
N ASP A 89 -10.41 2.49 1.50
CA ASP A 89 -10.78 1.08 1.42
C ASP A 89 -11.99 0.77 2.31
N ASP A 90 -12.01 1.27 3.54
CA ASP A 90 -13.14 1.11 4.47
C ASP A 90 -14.42 1.75 3.89
N ALA A 91 -14.32 2.90 3.23
CA ALA A 91 -15.45 3.55 2.57
C ALA A 91 -15.96 2.73 1.38
N VAL A 92 -15.08 2.24 0.51
CA VAL A 92 -15.44 1.36 -0.63
C VAL A 92 -16.08 0.07 -0.12
N GLU A 93 -15.52 -0.54 0.92
CA GLU A 93 -16.03 -1.77 1.50
C GLU A 93 -17.43 -1.55 2.12
N SER A 94 -17.67 -0.39 2.74
CA SER A 94 -18.99 -0.03 3.28
C SER A 94 -20.08 0.05 2.19
N ILE A 95 -19.70 0.43 0.97
CA ILE A 95 -20.60 0.53 -0.18
C ILE A 95 -20.80 -0.84 -0.84
N CYS A 96 -19.73 -1.57 -1.12
CA CYS A 96 -19.79 -2.80 -1.90
C CYS A 96 -20.28 -4.01 -1.08
N LYS A 97 -19.94 -4.10 0.21
CA LYS A 97 -20.26 -5.29 1.02
C LYS A 97 -21.77 -5.59 1.13
N PRO A 98 -22.67 -4.61 1.35
CA PRO A 98 -24.11 -4.86 1.30
C PRO A 98 -24.59 -5.35 -0.08
N LEU A 99 -24.01 -4.83 -1.17
CA LEU A 99 -24.33 -5.25 -2.53
C LEU A 99 -23.83 -6.66 -2.84
N ASP A 100 -22.66 -7.03 -2.31
CA ASP A 100 -22.12 -8.38 -2.42
C ASP A 100 -23.00 -9.42 -1.75
N VAL A 101 -23.60 -9.08 -0.59
CA VAL A 101 -24.56 -9.94 0.09
C VAL A 101 -25.87 -10.07 -0.72
N LYS A 102 -26.35 -8.97 -1.31
CA LYS A 102 -27.64 -8.93 -2.01
C LYS A 102 -27.61 -9.56 -3.41
N TYR A 103 -26.52 -9.35 -4.15
CA TYR A 103 -26.41 -9.74 -5.57
C TYR A 103 -25.30 -10.77 -5.82
N GLY A 104 -24.29 -10.83 -4.96
CA GLY A 104 -23.16 -11.75 -5.05
C GLY A 104 -21.83 -11.05 -5.32
N GLN A 105 -20.80 -11.41 -4.53
CA GLN A 105 -19.45 -10.85 -4.61
C GLN A 105 -18.80 -10.98 -6.01
N LYS A 106 -19.19 -11.99 -6.79
CA LYS A 106 -18.68 -12.23 -8.14
C LYS A 106 -18.92 -11.06 -9.11
N TYR A 107 -19.89 -10.19 -8.84
CA TYR A 107 -20.20 -9.03 -9.68
C TYR A 107 -19.43 -7.77 -9.25
N ARG A 108 -18.71 -7.78 -8.13
CA ARG A 108 -18.06 -6.58 -7.58
C ARG A 108 -17.13 -5.89 -8.57
N SER A 109 -16.16 -6.63 -9.11
CA SER A 109 -15.15 -6.04 -10.00
C SER A 109 -15.77 -5.49 -11.28
N GLU A 110 -16.64 -6.26 -11.92
CA GLU A 110 -17.29 -5.85 -13.17
C GLU A 110 -18.28 -4.69 -12.95
N ALA A 111 -19.00 -4.65 -11.83
CA ALA A 111 -19.89 -3.54 -11.49
C ALA A 111 -19.13 -2.24 -11.22
N ARG A 112 -17.94 -2.32 -10.62
CA ARG A 112 -17.06 -1.16 -10.41
C ARG A 112 -16.51 -0.63 -11.72
N GLU A 113 -15.98 -1.51 -12.58
CA GLU A 113 -15.48 -1.09 -13.89
C GLU A 113 -16.56 -0.43 -14.75
N LEU A 114 -17.79 -0.94 -14.72
CA LEU A 114 -18.90 -0.34 -15.44
C LEU A 114 -19.33 1.01 -14.85
N ALA A 115 -19.30 1.15 -13.52
CA ALA A 115 -19.57 2.42 -12.85
C ALA A 115 -18.51 3.48 -13.18
N ASP A 116 -17.23 3.10 -13.12
CA ASP A 116 -16.11 3.98 -13.41
C ASP A 116 -16.15 4.44 -14.89
N LYS A 117 -16.33 3.49 -15.83
CA LYS A 117 -16.50 3.82 -17.26
C LYS A 117 -17.69 4.74 -17.50
N ALA A 118 -18.81 4.51 -16.82
CA ALA A 118 -19.99 5.34 -17.02
C ALA A 118 -19.79 6.78 -16.56
N VAL A 119 -19.01 6.99 -15.51
CA VAL A 119 -18.60 8.33 -15.05
C VAL A 119 -17.59 8.96 -16.01
N ASP A 120 -16.59 8.19 -16.46
CA ASP A 120 -15.55 8.66 -17.37
C ASP A 120 -16.11 9.04 -18.75
N ASP A 121 -17.05 8.25 -19.28
CA ASP A 121 -17.73 8.48 -20.56
C ASP A 121 -18.82 9.57 -20.45
N GLY A 122 -19.05 10.13 -19.26
CA GLY A 122 -20.02 11.20 -18.99
C GLY A 122 -21.49 10.76 -19.00
N SER A 123 -21.75 9.45 -19.08
CA SER A 123 -23.10 8.88 -19.04
C SER A 123 -23.75 8.93 -17.66
N GLU A 124 -22.92 8.95 -16.60
CA GLU A 124 -23.33 9.10 -15.21
C GLU A 124 -22.55 10.24 -14.56
N LYS A 125 -23.17 10.90 -13.57
CA LYS A 125 -22.48 11.94 -12.80
C LYS A 125 -21.53 11.31 -11.81
N LYS A 126 -20.34 11.91 -11.64
CA LYS A 126 -19.41 11.53 -10.59
C LYS A 126 -20.08 11.70 -9.22
N PRO A 127 -20.19 10.64 -8.39
CA PRO A 127 -20.86 10.72 -7.10
C PRO A 127 -20.12 11.67 -6.16
N GLN A 128 -20.88 12.52 -5.48
CA GLN A 128 -20.41 13.47 -4.47
C GLN A 128 -20.61 12.93 -3.05
N THR A 129 -21.49 11.94 -2.87
CA THR A 129 -21.81 11.36 -1.57
C THR A 129 -21.69 9.84 -1.57
N THR A 130 -21.52 9.25 -0.39
CA THR A 130 -21.51 7.79 -0.20
C THR A 130 -22.80 7.13 -0.69
N LEU A 131 -23.94 7.81 -0.51
CA LEU A 131 -25.24 7.33 -0.98
C LEU A 131 -25.33 7.30 -2.50
N GLU A 132 -24.84 8.35 -3.17
CA GLU A 132 -24.79 8.39 -4.64
C GLU A 132 -23.87 7.30 -5.20
N ALA A 133 -22.71 7.09 -4.58
CA ALA A 133 -21.80 6.01 -4.96
C ALA A 133 -22.46 4.64 -4.75
N TYR A 134 -23.18 4.44 -3.65
CA TYR A 134 -23.95 3.22 -3.41
C TYR A 134 -25.00 2.96 -4.49
N LEU A 135 -25.81 3.96 -4.83
CA LEU A 135 -26.85 3.85 -5.85
C LEU A 135 -26.25 3.56 -7.24
N LEU A 136 -25.14 4.21 -7.57
CA LEU A 136 -24.43 3.99 -8.83
C LEU A 136 -23.94 2.55 -8.92
N HIS A 137 -23.26 2.05 -7.88
CA HIS A 137 -22.83 0.65 -7.86
C HIS A 137 -24.02 -0.32 -7.86
N GLU A 138 -25.08 -0.06 -7.08
CA GLU A 138 -26.28 -0.89 -7.04
C GLU A 138 -26.89 -1.08 -8.44
N LYS A 139 -26.96 0.00 -9.24
CA LYS A 139 -27.44 -0.05 -10.63
C LYS A 139 -26.67 -1.07 -11.47
N TYR A 140 -25.34 -1.08 -11.39
CA TYR A 140 -24.52 -2.00 -12.18
C TYR A 140 -24.53 -3.44 -11.63
N TYR A 141 -24.63 -3.62 -10.31
CA TYR A 141 -24.87 -4.94 -9.72
C TYR A 141 -26.21 -5.54 -10.20
N ILE A 142 -27.27 -4.74 -10.25
CA ILE A 142 -28.58 -5.18 -10.78
C ILE A 142 -28.42 -5.60 -12.25
N GLN A 143 -27.82 -4.77 -13.10
CA GLN A 143 -27.64 -5.07 -14.52
C GLN A 143 -26.88 -6.38 -14.75
N LEU A 144 -25.79 -6.61 -14.01
CA LEU A 144 -25.01 -7.85 -14.11
C LEU A 144 -25.79 -9.07 -13.61
N SER A 145 -26.50 -8.92 -12.48
CA SER A 145 -27.32 -10.01 -11.93
C SER A 145 -28.47 -10.41 -12.87
N GLU A 146 -29.09 -9.44 -13.54
CA GLU A 146 -30.15 -9.68 -14.52
C GLU A 146 -29.61 -10.29 -15.81
N LYS A 147 -28.45 -9.81 -16.28
CA LYS A 147 -27.76 -10.38 -17.44
C LYS A 147 -27.46 -11.85 -17.19
N ALA A 148 -26.88 -12.20 -16.04
CA ALA A 148 -26.61 -13.58 -15.65
C ALA A 148 -27.89 -14.44 -15.62
N LYS A 149 -28.97 -13.95 -14.97
CA LYS A 149 -30.27 -14.65 -14.94
C LYS A 149 -30.84 -14.91 -16.34
N LYS A 150 -30.64 -13.99 -17.29
CA LYS A 150 -31.11 -14.16 -18.68
C LYS A 150 -30.27 -15.19 -19.43
N THR A 151 -28.95 -15.24 -19.19
CA THR A 151 -28.07 -16.24 -19.80
C THR A 151 -28.40 -17.65 -19.30
N ASP A 152 -28.63 -17.82 -17.99
CA ASP A 152 -28.95 -19.11 -17.37
C ASP A 152 -30.32 -19.66 -17.85
N LYS A 153 -31.28 -18.78 -18.12
CA LYS A 153 -32.59 -19.16 -18.71
C LYS A 153 -32.48 -19.57 -20.18
N LYS A 154 -31.51 -19.06 -20.93
CA LYS A 154 -31.35 -19.37 -22.36
C LYS A 154 -30.69 -20.73 -22.58
N THR A 155 -29.88 -21.19 -21.64
CA THR A 155 -29.22 -22.52 -21.67
C THR A 155 -30.09 -23.65 -21.10
N THR A 156 -31.17 -23.34 -20.37
CA THR A 156 -32.14 -24.33 -19.84
C THR A 156 -33.33 -24.56 -20.77
N THR A 157 -33.10 -24.59 -22.08
CA THR A 157 -34.10 -25.14 -23.01
C THR A 157 -33.97 -26.66 -22.98
N THR A 158 -34.70 -27.30 -22.07
CA THR A 158 -34.81 -28.75 -21.98
C THR A 158 -35.42 -29.26 -23.28
N ASP A 159 -34.62 -29.97 -24.08
CA ASP A 159 -35.06 -30.73 -25.25
C ASP A 159 -36.04 -31.81 -24.75
N ASN A 160 -37.34 -31.60 -25.02
CA ASN A 160 -38.35 -32.63 -24.86
C ASN A 160 -38.12 -33.64 -25.99
N GLY A 161 -37.29 -34.63 -25.69
CA GLY A 161 -36.75 -35.61 -26.62
C GLY A 161 -37.75 -36.10 -27.65
N LYS A 162 -37.49 -35.75 -28.90
CA LYS A 162 -37.81 -36.50 -30.13
C LYS A 162 -37.00 -35.89 -31.27
N GLY A 163 -35.69 -36.13 -31.23
CA GLY A 163 -34.77 -35.75 -32.30
C GLY A 163 -33.53 -36.61 -32.22
N THR A 164 -33.51 -37.69 -33.01
CA THR A 164 -32.27 -38.44 -33.29
C THR A 164 -31.30 -37.52 -34.02
N ILE A 165 -30.25 -37.07 -33.33
CA ILE A 165 -29.10 -36.38 -33.94
C ILE A 165 -27.94 -37.38 -34.00
N PRO A 166 -27.28 -37.55 -35.16
CA PRO A 166 -26.09 -38.38 -35.29
C PRO A 166 -24.96 -37.78 -34.43
N VAL A 167 -24.30 -38.64 -33.67
CA VAL A 167 -23.08 -38.28 -32.93
C VAL A 167 -21.97 -38.01 -33.93
N THR A 168 -21.84 -36.77 -34.41
CA THR A 168 -20.55 -36.28 -34.87
C THR A 168 -19.68 -36.06 -33.64
N GLU A 169 -18.80 -37.03 -33.42
CA GLU A 169 -17.75 -37.00 -32.42
C GLU A 169 -16.89 -35.74 -32.59
N GLY A 170 -17.12 -34.78 -31.71
CA GLY A 170 -16.21 -33.67 -31.42
C GLY A 170 -16.02 -33.56 -29.92
N ARG A 171 -15.65 -34.67 -29.26
CA ARG A 171 -15.15 -34.59 -27.88
C ARG A 171 -13.74 -34.05 -27.95
N ASP A 172 -13.60 -32.74 -27.76
CA ASP A 172 -12.40 -32.18 -27.14
C ASP A 172 -12.26 -32.86 -25.77
N LYS A 173 -11.48 -33.95 -25.75
CA LYS A 173 -11.05 -34.56 -24.51
C LYS A 173 -10.17 -33.52 -23.82
N PRO A 174 -10.38 -33.19 -22.53
CA PRO A 174 -9.42 -32.40 -21.79
C PRO A 174 -8.10 -33.19 -21.81
N GLY A 175 -7.10 -32.65 -22.52
CA GLY A 175 -5.76 -33.24 -22.54
C GLY A 175 -5.29 -33.46 -21.10
N LYS A 176 -4.75 -34.64 -20.80
CA LYS A 176 -4.19 -34.87 -19.47
C LYS A 176 -3.07 -33.86 -19.27
N PHE A 177 -2.92 -33.34 -18.06
CA PHE A 177 -1.92 -32.32 -17.72
C PHE A 177 -0.48 -32.67 -18.19
N GLN A 178 -0.18 -33.96 -18.34
CA GLN A 178 1.08 -34.47 -18.88
C GLN A 178 1.29 -34.18 -20.38
N ASP A 179 0.22 -34.12 -21.18
CA ASP A 179 0.32 -33.82 -22.63
C ASP A 179 0.61 -32.34 -22.86
N VAL A 180 -0.03 -31.46 -22.08
CA VAL A 180 0.22 -30.00 -22.11
C VAL A 180 1.66 -29.65 -21.67
N LEU A 181 2.18 -30.35 -20.64
CA LEU A 181 3.58 -30.18 -20.22
C LEU A 181 4.58 -30.66 -21.28
N SER A 182 4.22 -31.68 -22.05
CA SER A 182 5.06 -32.21 -23.12
C SER A 182 5.13 -31.26 -24.31
N GLU A 183 4.01 -30.61 -24.64
CA GLU A 183 3.98 -29.55 -25.66
C GLU A 183 4.74 -28.29 -25.23
N MET A 184 4.58 -27.83 -23.99
CA MET A 184 5.36 -26.70 -23.47
C MET A 184 6.87 -26.98 -23.49
N LYS A 185 7.31 -28.20 -23.17
CA LYS A 185 8.74 -28.54 -23.27
C LYS A 185 9.26 -28.60 -24.70
N LYS A 186 8.42 -28.87 -25.70
CA LYS A 186 8.81 -28.82 -27.12
C LYS A 186 8.97 -27.40 -27.62
N THR A 187 8.09 -26.47 -27.22
CA THR A 187 8.18 -25.05 -27.59
C THR A 187 9.32 -24.30 -26.91
N PHE A 188 9.82 -24.80 -25.77
CA PHE A 188 10.98 -24.24 -25.06
C PHE A 188 12.34 -24.87 -25.40
N LYS A 189 12.47 -25.63 -26.50
CA LYS A 189 13.80 -25.89 -27.06
C LYS A 189 14.34 -24.60 -27.67
N ILE A 190 15.03 -23.84 -26.82
CA ILE A 190 15.96 -22.79 -27.20
C ILE A 190 17.01 -23.43 -28.11
N GLU A 191 16.94 -23.11 -29.40
CA GLU A 191 18.05 -23.33 -30.31
C GLU A 191 19.27 -22.57 -29.75
N ARG A 192 20.29 -23.33 -29.39
CA ARG A 192 21.67 -22.88 -29.32
C ARG A 192 22.46 -23.68 -30.35
#